data_AF-A0A7S1GKJ7-F1
#
_entry.id   AF-A0A7S1GKJ7-F1
#
_cell.length_a   1.000
_cell.length_b   1.000
_cell.length_c   1.000
_cell.angle_alpha   90.00
_cell.angle_beta   90.00
_cell.angle_gamma   90.00
#
_symmetry.space_group_name_H-M   'P 1'
#
loop_
_entity.id
_entity.type
_entity.pdbx_description
1 polymer ?
#
loop_
_entity_poly.entity_id
_entity_poly.type
_entity_poly.pdbx_seq_one_letter_code
_entity_poly.pdbx_strand_id
1 'polypeptide(L)'
;YVLKNQLQAKKALPKWESRSRVGLNLGPSPKHAQSVSLVLNLQTGLVLPQYHMQFDNLFKTVQDIRGRHPVLWQAKAHFWKSGSTLEDPTTHVSQPTIVAIRDCKNEVCKL
;
A
#
# COMPACT_ATOMS: atom_id res chain seq x y z
N TYR A 1 -4.45 -4.47 6.21
CA TYR A 1 -3.44 -5.20 7.01
C TYR A 1 -3.21 -6.59 6.43
N VAL A 2 -1.96 -6.96 6.18
CA VAL A 2 -1.54 -8.27 5.65
C VAL A 2 -0.75 -9.04 6.69
N LEU A 3 -1.00 -10.35 6.84
CA LEU A 3 -0.25 -11.19 7.78
C LEU A 3 1.26 -11.21 7.47
N LYS A 4 2.12 -11.14 8.49
CA LYS A 4 3.57 -11.25 8.28
C LYS A 4 3.95 -12.65 7.76
N ASN A 5 4.97 -12.70 6.88
CA ASN A 5 5.43 -13.93 6.24
C ASN A 5 5.90 -14.97 7.27
N GLN A 6 6.49 -14.55 8.39
CA GLN A 6 6.89 -15.46 9.46
C GLN A 6 5.68 -16.18 10.06
N LEU A 7 4.60 -15.44 10.34
CA LEU A 7 3.38 -16.04 10.88
C LEU A 7 2.66 -16.93 9.85
N GLN A 8 2.71 -16.56 8.57
CA GLN A 8 2.23 -17.41 7.47
C GLN A 8 3.01 -18.73 7.37
N ALA A 9 4.33 -18.67 7.58
CA ALA A 9 5.21 -19.83 7.65
C ALA A 9 5.12 -20.60 8.99
N LYS A 10 4.09 -20.33 9.80
CA LYS A 10 3.87 -20.92 11.14
C LYS A 10 5.04 -20.70 12.11
N LYS A 11 5.84 -19.66 11.90
CA LYS A 11 6.90 -19.24 12.83
C LYS A 11 6.34 -18.31 13.89
N ALA A 12 6.90 -18.39 15.09
CA ALA A 12 6.53 -17.51 16.19
C ALA A 12 7.04 -16.09 15.95
N LEU A 13 6.23 -15.10 16.34
CA LEU A 13 6.62 -13.70 16.47
C LEU A 13 6.63 -13.33 17.96
N PRO A 14 7.51 -12.41 18.39
CA PRO A 14 7.53 -11.94 19.76
C PRO A 14 6.19 -11.29 20.14
N LYS A 15 5.80 -11.44 21.42
CA LYS A 15 4.45 -11.16 21.91
C LYS A 15 3.93 -9.75 21.57
N TRP A 16 4.82 -8.76 21.65
CA TRP A 16 4.50 -7.34 21.53
C TRP A 16 4.76 -6.77 20.13
N GLU A 17 5.22 -7.60 19.19
CA GLU A 17 5.43 -7.14 17.82
C GLU A 17 4.14 -7.28 17.00
N SER A 18 3.91 -6.30 16.12
CA SER A 18 2.77 -6.38 15.19
C SER A 18 2.80 -7.68 14.39
N ARG A 19 1.68 -8.40 14.37
CA ARG A 19 1.52 -9.65 13.60
C ARG A 19 1.22 -9.40 12.12
N SER A 20 0.92 -8.16 11.75
CA SER A 20 0.57 -7.76 10.39
C SER A 20 1.41 -6.57 9.92
N ARG A 21 1.52 -6.44 8.60
CA ARG A 21 2.11 -5.30 7.92
C ARG A 21 1.02 -4.49 7.21
N VAL A 22 1.27 -3.20 7.04
CA VAL A 22 0.42 -2.34 6.21
C VAL A 22 0.91 -2.43 4.76
N GLY A 23 -0.03 -2.43 3.82
CA GLY A 23 0.22 -2.48 2.39
C GLY A 23 -0.91 -1.80 1.65
N LEU A 24 -0.64 -1.35 0.43
CA LEU A 24 -1.62 -0.68 -0.42
C LEU A 24 -2.39 -1.73 -1.24
N ASN A 25 -3.72 -1.70 -1.16
CA ASN A 25 -4.56 -2.57 -1.97
C ASN A 25 -4.67 -2.01 -3.39
N LEU A 26 -4.34 -2.82 -4.39
CA LEU A 26 -4.44 -2.48 -5.82
C LEU A 26 -5.72 -3.04 -6.48
N GLY A 27 -6.51 -3.81 -5.74
CA GLY A 27 -7.74 -4.44 -6.23
C GLY A 27 -7.62 -5.95 -6.42
N PRO A 28 -8.68 -6.59 -6.92
CA PRO A 28 -8.72 -8.04 -7.13
C PRO A 28 -7.73 -8.48 -8.21
N SER A 29 -7.13 -9.67 -8.03
CA SER A 29 -6.21 -10.24 -9.01
C SER A 29 -6.99 -10.73 -10.24
N PRO A 30 -6.66 -10.30 -11.47
CA PRO A 30 -7.33 -10.78 -12.68
C PRO A 30 -6.97 -12.23 -13.04
N LYS A 31 -5.83 -12.72 -12.54
CA LYS A 31 -5.31 -14.08 -12.81
C LYS A 31 -5.63 -15.10 -11.72
N HIS A 32 -6.14 -14.67 -10.57
CA HIS A 32 -6.46 -15.54 -9.44
C HIS A 32 -7.94 -15.38 -9.09
N ALA A 33 -8.45 -16.24 -8.21
CA ALA A 33 -9.83 -16.14 -7.73
C ALA A 33 -10.15 -14.71 -7.26
N GLN A 34 -11.41 -14.29 -7.47
CA GLN A 34 -11.91 -12.95 -7.08
C GLN A 34 -11.74 -12.64 -5.59
N SER A 35 -11.52 -13.66 -4.76
CA SER A 35 -11.25 -13.55 -3.33
C SER A 35 -9.82 -13.15 -2.98
N VAL A 36 -8.92 -13.06 -3.96
CA VAL A 36 -7.51 -12.69 -3.77
C VAL A 36 -7.29 -11.28 -4.29
N SER A 37 -6.81 -10.38 -3.43
CA SER A 37 -6.42 -9.04 -3.89
C SER A 37 -4.91 -8.89 -3.99
N LEU A 38 -4.50 -8.00 -4.89
CA LEU A 38 -3.12 -7.62 -5.09
C LEU A 38 -2.75 -6.55 -4.07
N VAL A 39 -1.75 -6.83 -3.25
CA VAL A 39 -1.25 -5.90 -2.24
C VAL A 39 0.18 -5.51 -2.54
N LEU A 40 0.42 -4.21 -2.61
CA LEU A 40 1.73 -3.60 -2.74
C LEU A 40 2.38 -3.42 -1.37
N ASN A 41 3.62 -3.88 -1.24
CA ASN A 41 4.46 -3.60 -0.08
C ASN A 41 5.11 -2.21 -0.20
N LEU A 42 4.84 -1.36 0.80
CA LEU A 42 5.27 0.05 0.81
C LEU A 42 6.80 0.24 0.85
N GLN A 43 7.54 -0.74 1.38
CA GLN A 43 9.00 -0.67 1.51
C GLN A 43 9.71 -1.29 0.31
N THR A 44 9.25 -2.45 -0.15
CA THR A 44 9.93 -3.17 -1.26
C THR A 44 9.47 -2.72 -2.63
N GLY A 45 8.25 -2.18 -2.76
CA GLY A 45 7.66 -1.86 -4.05
C GLY A 45 7.15 -3.08 -4.83
N LEU A 46 7.17 -4.27 -4.22
CA LEU A 46 6.67 -5.50 -4.85
C LEU A 46 5.20 -5.71 -4.54
N VAL A 47 4.49 -6.28 -5.52
CA VAL A 47 3.07 -6.64 -5.42
C VAL A 47 2.93 -8.15 -5.24
N LEU A 48 2.09 -8.57 -4.30
CA LEU A 48 1.81 -9.98 -4.06
C LEU A 48 0.30 -10.25 -4.00
N PRO A 49 -0.16 -11.41 -4.51
CA PRO A 49 -1.52 -11.89 -4.29
C PRO A 49 -1.68 -12.31 -2.82
N GLN A 50 -2.65 -11.72 -2.12
CA GLN A 50 -2.90 -12.00 -0.71
C GLN A 50 -4.37 -12.39 -0.48
N TYR A 51 -4.57 -13.53 0.19
CA TYR A 51 -5.89 -14.00 0.61
C TYR A 51 -6.18 -13.63 2.07
N HIS A 52 -5.24 -13.88 2.98
CA HIS A 52 -5.40 -13.58 4.41
C HIS A 52 -5.02 -12.14 4.73
N MET A 53 -5.98 -11.23 4.57
CA MET A 53 -5.82 -9.83 4.92
C MET A 53 -7.13 -9.21 5.35
N GLN A 54 -7.04 -8.09 6.06
CA GLN A 54 -8.18 -7.32 6.50
C GLN A 54 -8.10 -5.92 5.90
N PHE A 55 -9.21 -5.45 5.34
CA PHE A 55 -9.35 -4.08 4.89
C PHE A 55 -9.74 -3.16 6.04
N ASP A 56 -9.26 -1.93 5.97
CA ASP A 56 -9.57 -0.90 6.93
C ASP A 56 -10.67 0.00 6.37
N ASN A 57 -11.88 -0.13 6.91
CA ASN A 57 -13.05 0.62 6.44
C ASN A 57 -13.00 2.10 6.86
N LEU A 58 -12.22 2.44 7.91
CA LEU A 58 -12.18 3.78 8.48
C LEU A 58 -10.96 4.58 8.02
N PHE A 59 -10.14 4.03 7.12
CA PHE A 59 -8.91 4.64 6.60
C PHE A 59 -7.91 5.11 7.67
N LYS A 60 -7.97 4.56 8.90
CA LYS A 60 -7.03 4.84 9.99
C LYS A 60 -5.59 4.50 9.61
N THR A 61 -5.42 3.46 8.81
CA THR A 61 -4.14 3.02 8.22
C THR A 61 -3.45 4.12 7.42
N VAL A 62 -4.18 5.03 6.78
CA VAL A 62 -3.60 6.13 6.00
C VAL A 62 -2.86 7.12 6.91
N GLN A 63 -3.41 7.41 8.08
CA GLN A 63 -2.76 8.27 9.07
C GLN A 63 -1.52 7.59 9.62
N ASP A 64 -1.60 6.27 9.82
CA ASP A 64 -0.50 5.49 10.37
C ASP A 64 0.73 5.40 9.46
N ILE A 65 0.49 5.21 8.16
CA ILE A 65 1.54 5.13 7.14
C ILE A 65 2.42 6.38 7.14
N ARG A 66 1.85 7.56 7.38
CA ARG A 66 2.58 8.85 7.33
C ARG A 66 3.62 8.99 8.46
N GLY A 67 3.45 8.29 9.58
CA GLY A 67 4.32 8.43 10.75
C GLY A 67 5.16 7.21 11.09
N ARG A 68 4.71 5.99 10.75
CA ARG A 68 5.34 4.74 11.23
C ARG A 68 6.00 3.88 10.16
N HIS A 69 5.71 4.08 8.88
CA HIS A 69 6.18 3.18 7.82
C HIS A 69 6.91 3.93 6.70
N PRO A 70 8.13 3.49 6.30
CA PRO A 70 8.82 4.09 5.18
C PRO A 70 8.08 3.77 3.86
N VAL A 71 7.60 4.82 3.17
CA VAL A 71 6.89 4.71 1.89
C VAL A 71 7.88 4.89 0.74
N LEU A 72 8.60 3.82 0.39
CA LEU A 72 9.66 3.85 -0.62
C LEU A 72 9.21 3.33 -1.99
N TRP A 73 8.03 2.72 -2.08
CA TRP A 73 7.55 2.11 -3.31
C TRP A 73 7.45 3.11 -4.47
N GLN A 74 7.07 4.37 -4.21
CA GLN A 74 6.96 5.40 -5.24
C GLN A 74 8.34 5.71 -5.84
N ALA A 75 9.35 5.79 -4.99
CA ALA A 75 10.73 5.99 -5.42
C ALA A 75 11.24 4.79 -6.22
N LYS A 76 10.99 3.57 -5.75
CA LYS A 76 11.40 2.34 -6.42
C LYS A 76 10.68 2.09 -7.75
N ALA A 77 9.44 2.54 -7.85
CA ALA A 77 8.64 2.44 -9.08
C ALA A 77 8.90 3.62 -10.04
N HIS A 78 9.84 4.52 -9.73
CA HIS A 78 10.08 5.75 -10.49
C HIS A 78 8.81 6.59 -10.72
N PHE A 79 7.88 6.54 -9.76
CA PHE A 79 6.59 7.24 -9.82
C PHE A 79 6.74 8.74 -9.57
N TRP A 80 7.84 9.15 -8.93
CA TRP A 80 8.27 10.53 -8.82
C TRP A 80 9.43 10.77 -9.80
N LYS A 81 9.36 11.88 -10.55
CA LYS A 81 10.55 12.44 -11.19
C LYS A 81 11.21 13.35 -10.16
N SER A 82 12.50 13.14 -9.89
CA SER A 82 13.34 14.11 -9.19
C SER A 82 13.49 15.33 -10.10
N GLY A 83 12.50 16.22 -10.02
CA GLY A 83 12.35 17.42 -10.83
C GLY A 83 12.16 18.66 -9.98
N SER A 84 12.79 18.71 -8.82
CA SER A 84 13.28 19.94 -8.20
C SER A 84 14.32 19.55 -7.14
N THR A 85 15.43 20.27 -7.21
CA THR A 85 16.66 20.21 -6.44
C THR A 85 16.52 19.82 -4.97
N LEU A 86 17.51 19.05 -4.50
CA LEU A 86 17.83 18.81 -3.10
C LEU A 86 17.91 20.14 -2.33
N GLU A 87 16.94 20.40 -1.47
CA GLU A 87 17.09 21.29 -0.32
C GLU A 87 16.82 20.45 0.94
N ASP A 88 17.74 20.57 1.88
CA ASP A 88 17.94 19.76 3.08
C ASP A 88 16.81 19.91 4.14
N PRO A 89 16.86 19.15 5.26
CA PRO A 89 15.69 18.65 5.97
C PRO A 89 15.23 19.60 7.08
N THR A 90 14.43 20.60 6.76
CA THR A 90 13.49 21.13 7.75
C THR A 90 12.32 21.75 7.00
N THR A 91 11.12 21.55 7.54
CA THR A 91 9.90 22.34 7.29
C THR A 91 8.82 21.62 6.49
N HIS A 92 7.78 21.31 7.27
CA HIS A 92 6.39 21.09 6.91
C HIS A 92 6.04 19.84 6.09
N VAL A 93 5.40 18.91 6.81
CA VAL A 93 4.61 17.79 6.30
C VAL A 93 3.49 18.35 5.42
N SER A 94 3.81 18.68 4.17
CA SER A 94 2.84 18.81 3.10
C SER A 94 2.39 17.40 2.79
N GLN A 95 1.23 17.11 3.35
CA GLN A 95 0.43 15.93 3.15
C GLN A 95 0.67 15.32 1.75
N PRO A 96 1.00 14.02 1.60
CA PRO A 96 0.79 13.38 0.32
C PRO A 96 -0.71 13.51 0.06
N THR A 97 -1.09 14.37 -0.87
CA THR A 97 -2.38 14.27 -1.54
C THR A 97 -2.37 12.85 -2.09
N ILE A 98 -3.06 11.94 -1.41
CA ILE A 98 -3.53 10.73 -2.05
C ILE A 98 -4.37 11.28 -3.18
N VAL A 99 -3.78 11.31 -4.37
CA VAL A 99 -4.50 11.62 -5.59
C VAL A 99 -5.55 10.54 -5.63
N ALA A 100 -6.79 10.90 -5.25
CA ALA A 100 -7.95 10.08 -5.50
C ALA A 100 -7.85 9.71 -6.98
N ILE A 101 -7.75 8.40 -7.25
CA ILE A 101 -7.93 7.88 -8.60
C ILE A 101 -9.27 8.45 -9.03
N ARG A 102 -9.24 9.42 -9.95
CA ARG A 102 -10.47 10.03 -10.47
C ARG A 102 -11.21 8.90 -11.16
N ASP A 103 -12.38 8.56 -10.64
CA ASP A 103 -13.37 7.75 -11.32
C ASP A 103 -13.63 8.36 -12.70
N CYS A 104 -13.17 7.70 -13.75
CA CYS A 104 -13.63 7.97 -15.10
C CYS A 104 -14.96 7.23 -15.28
N LYS A 105 -16.05 7.85 -14.85
CA LYS A 105 -17.39 7.43 -15.24
C LYS A 105 -17.72 8.00 -16.63
N ASN A 106 -18.30 7.11 -17.42
CA ASN A 106 -19.05 7.28 -18.66
C ASN A 106 -18.27 7.42 -19.97
N GLU A 107 -18.26 6.34 -20.75
CA GLU A 107 -18.81 6.36 -22.12
C GLU A 107 -19.28 4.94 -22.54
N VAL A 108 -20.60 4.79 -22.57
CA VAL A 108 -21.47 3.92 -23.39
C VAL A 108 -20.81 2.73 -24.13
N CYS A 109 -21.03 1.52 -23.64
CA CYS A 109 -21.02 0.32 -24.49
C CYS A 109 -22.30 0.31 -25.35
N LYS A 110 -22.15 0.50 -26.67
CA LYS A 110 -23.15 0.04 -27.65
C LYS A 110 -22.87 -1.43 -27.98
N LEU A 111 -23.96 -2.17 -28.15
CA LEU A 111 -24.10 -3.61 -28.39
C LEU A 111 -23.10 -4.18 -29.42
#